data_AF-A0A1X0DDH9-F1
#
_entry.id   AF-A0A1X0DDH9-F1
#
_cell.length_a   1.000
_cell.length_b   1.000
_cell.length_c   1.000
_cell.angle_alpha   90.00
_cell.angle_beta   90.00
_cell.angle_gamma   90.00
#
_symmetry.space_group_name_H-M   'P 1'
#
loop_
_entity.id
_entity.type
_entity.pdbx_description
1 polymer ?
#
loop_
_entity_poly.entity_id
_entity_poly.type
_entity_poly.pdbx_seq_one_letter_code
_entity_poly.pdbx_strand_id
1 'polypeptide(L)'
;MEEWRVFDGVPLSTELESSGPLTAARAVALIAQIAVELDGMAADGGLRSDIVDPVNILVGTDGSVLLAGPGTALEANVAYLAPERVARTGAVSAATDVYALACVLYECLTGRPPHADGEEAVAENIDASIPPGFDAVLVRGLAADPGDRFPSAGAFAVAARKALRESEPDSAPLMLLPPPVQQNYPQLPGLSEYARAVLANPQITLPPATGYRSVTEKPRPVGMGTRLLPAAVVAAVLLLAGVSILVAHSVAGVEGTATGPKSVDDQLAFRSVKIATDRVGSVYIAGEEWAELRYGIWKFAPDSREPMKLPFPDDVFAAGLAVDQEGRVYVTTSRGDVAVLAPDTGEVRSYTVPDQGNLGNIAVDGSGNVFGVGGRGSVWWVWALNTGTGAVNRLPFPESGAEYHVAVGPSGEVYAASGCKAVDGKFLHTDWIWKLEVGASQPVKIPLALRCPKLLAADSAGNLYVLNSDAPPTLRMVPKGWTDSLTLPMRHLPDTYALSVGQAGHVYAVSVGAGSQTATLEKLTIEP
;
A
#
# COMPACT_ATOMS: atom_id res chain seq x y z
N MET A 1 -19.94 13.37 -18.46
CA MET A 1 -20.16 11.91 -18.38
C MET A 1 -18.77 11.31 -18.35
N GLU A 2 -18.32 10.85 -17.19
CA GLU A 2 -16.94 10.42 -16.95
C GLU A 2 -16.79 8.92 -17.19
N GLU A 3 -15.71 8.50 -17.85
CA GLU A 3 -15.32 7.09 -17.98
C GLU A 3 -14.65 6.62 -16.69
N TRP A 4 -15.39 5.85 -15.90
CA TRP A 4 -14.84 4.94 -14.92
C TRP A 4 -14.22 3.75 -15.67
N ARG A 5 -12.95 3.41 -15.46
CA ARG A 5 -12.37 2.18 -16.01
C ARG A 5 -12.63 1.01 -15.07
N VAL A 6 -13.66 0.23 -15.37
CA VAL A 6 -13.92 -1.08 -14.77
C VAL A 6 -12.89 -2.07 -15.34
N PHE A 7 -12.15 -2.78 -14.48
CA PHE A 7 -11.42 -3.96 -14.91
C PHE A 7 -12.44 -5.11 -15.02
N ASP A 8 -12.88 -5.37 -16.26
CA ASP A 8 -13.86 -6.43 -16.54
C ASP A 8 -13.13 -7.76 -16.67
N GLY A 9 -12.82 -8.36 -15.52
CA GLY A 9 -12.11 -9.63 -15.42
C GLY A 9 -12.76 -10.59 -14.43
N VAL A 10 -12.57 -11.89 -14.69
CA VAL A 10 -13.05 -12.98 -13.82
C VAL A 10 -11.89 -13.57 -13.02
N PRO A 11 -12.12 -14.08 -11.80
CA PRO A 11 -11.10 -14.82 -11.08
C PRO A 11 -10.56 -15.99 -11.91
N LEU A 12 -9.26 -16.22 -11.86
CA LEU A 12 -8.58 -17.33 -12.51
C LEU A 12 -9.13 -18.67 -12.01
N SER A 13 -9.55 -18.75 -10.74
CA SER A 13 -10.26 -19.92 -10.20
C SER A 13 -11.51 -20.25 -11.01
N THR A 14 -12.32 -19.26 -11.35
CA THR A 14 -13.53 -19.44 -12.18
C THR A 14 -13.19 -19.86 -13.62
N GLU A 15 -12.10 -19.34 -14.18
CA GLU A 15 -11.62 -19.77 -15.51
C GLU A 15 -11.16 -21.24 -15.48
N LEU A 16 -10.42 -21.65 -14.45
CA LEU A 16 -9.94 -23.02 -14.27
C LEU A 16 -11.09 -24.01 -13.99
N GLU A 17 -12.08 -23.63 -13.17
CA GLU A 17 -13.28 -24.44 -12.91
C GLU A 17 -14.11 -24.66 -14.18
N SER A 18 -14.21 -23.65 -15.04
CA SER A 18 -15.05 -23.70 -16.25
C SER A 18 -14.37 -24.32 -17.46
N SER A 19 -13.07 -24.07 -17.63
CA SER A 19 -12.31 -24.43 -18.83
C SER A 19 -11.33 -25.59 -18.61
N GLY A 20 -11.06 -25.96 -17.36
CA GLY A 20 -10.02 -26.93 -17.01
C GLY A 20 -8.61 -26.35 -17.18
N PRO A 21 -7.58 -27.19 -17.36
CA PRO A 21 -6.20 -26.74 -17.52
C PRO A 21 -6.01 -25.77 -18.69
N LEU A 22 -5.21 -24.73 -18.49
CA LEU A 22 -4.83 -23.76 -19.51
C LEU A 22 -3.73 -24.31 -20.42
N THR A 23 -3.65 -23.76 -21.63
CA THR A 23 -2.48 -24.00 -22.49
C THR A 23 -1.20 -23.43 -21.86
N ALA A 24 -0.06 -24.08 -22.11
CA ALA A 24 1.23 -23.63 -21.58
C ALA A 24 1.54 -22.16 -21.95
N ALA A 25 1.21 -21.75 -23.18
CA ALA A 25 1.40 -20.38 -23.64
C ALA A 25 0.56 -19.37 -22.84
N ARG A 26 -0.70 -19.70 -22.55
CA ARG A 26 -1.60 -18.85 -21.76
C ARG A 26 -1.14 -18.79 -20.31
N ALA A 27 -0.83 -19.93 -19.70
CA ALA A 27 -0.32 -20.01 -18.33
C ALA A 27 0.94 -19.16 -18.15
N VAL A 28 1.93 -19.31 -19.04
CA VAL A 28 3.18 -18.51 -19.00
C VAL A 28 2.94 -17.02 -19.21
N ALA A 29 2.01 -16.64 -20.10
CA ALA A 29 1.66 -15.23 -20.29
C ALA A 29 1.03 -14.61 -19.03
N LEU A 30 0.22 -15.38 -18.32
CA LEU A 30 -0.39 -15.03 -17.03
C LEU A 30 0.67 -14.86 -15.94
N ILE A 31 1.49 -15.90 -15.74
CA ILE A 31 2.59 -15.90 -14.75
C ILE A 31 3.55 -14.74 -14.99
N ALA A 32 3.85 -14.41 -16.24
CA ALA A 32 4.77 -13.32 -16.53
C ALA A 32 4.18 -11.93 -16.25
N GLN A 33 2.87 -11.73 -16.36
CA GLN A 33 2.22 -10.48 -15.94
C GLN A 33 2.24 -10.34 -14.41
N ILE A 34 1.93 -11.43 -13.69
CA ILE A 34 1.95 -11.45 -12.22
C ILE A 34 3.39 -11.27 -11.69
N ALA A 35 4.37 -11.91 -12.33
CA ALA A 35 5.78 -11.79 -11.97
C ALA A 35 6.31 -10.35 -12.03
N VAL A 36 5.83 -9.55 -12.99
CA VAL A 36 6.19 -8.13 -13.08
C VAL A 36 5.63 -7.36 -11.89
N GLU A 37 4.40 -7.66 -11.47
CA GLU A 37 3.79 -7.06 -10.30
C GLU A 37 4.54 -7.45 -9.00
N LEU A 38 4.86 -8.74 -8.85
CA LEU A 38 5.57 -9.27 -7.68
C LEU A 38 7.01 -8.73 -7.57
N ASP A 39 7.75 -8.69 -8.67
CA ASP A 39 9.11 -8.13 -8.67
C ASP A 39 9.11 -6.62 -8.42
N GLY A 40 8.11 -5.90 -8.94
CA GLY A 40 7.91 -4.48 -8.64
C GLY A 40 7.70 -4.23 -7.15
N MET A 41 6.87 -5.06 -6.51
CA MET A 41 6.61 -4.94 -5.06
C MET A 41 7.80 -5.35 -4.21
N ALA A 42 8.51 -6.41 -4.59
CA ALA A 42 9.72 -6.83 -3.90
C ALA A 42 10.82 -5.76 -3.97
N ALA A 43 10.92 -5.01 -5.08
CA ALA A 43 11.83 -3.88 -5.21
C ALA A 43 11.47 -2.71 -4.26
N ASP A 44 10.19 -2.56 -3.94
CA ASP A 44 9.65 -1.55 -3.02
C ASP A 44 9.61 -2.04 -1.55
N GLY A 45 10.17 -3.23 -1.26
CA GLY A 45 10.19 -3.83 0.08
C GLY A 45 8.88 -4.45 0.54
N GLY A 46 7.87 -4.55 -0.34
CA GLY A 46 6.61 -5.24 -0.12
C GLY A 46 6.65 -6.69 -0.58
N LEU A 47 5.78 -7.54 -0.01
CA LEU A 47 5.64 -8.95 -0.40
C LEU A 47 4.15 -9.30 -0.48
N ARG A 48 3.77 -10.13 -1.45
CA ARG A 48 2.37 -10.57 -1.68
C ARG A 48 2.06 -11.93 -1.05
N SER A 49 2.96 -12.39 -0.19
CA SER A 49 3.20 -13.78 0.21
C SER A 49 2.01 -14.59 0.71
N ASP A 50 0.84 -13.96 0.92
CA ASP A 50 -0.41 -14.48 1.43
C ASP A 50 -1.64 -14.35 0.52
N ILE A 51 -1.49 -13.76 -0.67
CA ILE A 51 -2.62 -13.53 -1.59
C ILE A 51 -2.40 -14.10 -2.99
N VAL A 52 -1.24 -14.68 -3.30
CA VAL A 52 -0.96 -15.23 -4.63
C VAL A 52 -1.64 -16.59 -4.79
N ASP A 53 -2.90 -16.57 -5.20
CA ASP A 53 -3.71 -17.74 -5.52
C ASP A 53 -4.69 -17.43 -6.68
N PRO A 54 -5.34 -18.44 -7.29
CA PRO A 54 -6.26 -18.22 -8.41
C PRO A 54 -7.51 -17.39 -8.10
N VAL A 55 -7.93 -17.29 -6.83
CA VAL A 55 -9.11 -16.49 -6.43
C VAL A 55 -8.78 -15.01 -6.48
N ASN A 56 -7.53 -14.66 -6.17
CA ASN A 56 -7.03 -13.29 -6.17
C ASN A 56 -6.43 -12.85 -7.50
N ILE A 57 -6.31 -13.73 -8.49
CA ILE A 57 -5.84 -13.36 -9.85
C ILE A 57 -7.06 -13.11 -10.74
N LEU A 58 -7.25 -11.88 -11.19
CA LEU A 58 -8.30 -11.51 -12.14
C LEU A 58 -7.79 -11.53 -13.57
N VAL A 59 -8.55 -12.13 -14.47
CA VAL A 59 -8.25 -12.26 -15.89
C VAL A 59 -9.28 -11.50 -16.70
N GLY A 60 -8.82 -10.44 -17.37
CA GLY A 60 -9.63 -9.62 -18.27
C GLY A 60 -9.92 -10.35 -19.59
N THR A 61 -11.04 -9.98 -20.23
CA THR A 61 -11.42 -10.50 -21.56
C THR A 61 -10.42 -10.14 -22.66
N ASP A 62 -9.62 -9.10 -22.46
CA ASP A 62 -8.51 -8.68 -23.33
C ASP A 62 -7.18 -9.41 -23.04
N GLY A 63 -7.18 -10.32 -22.07
CA GLY A 63 -5.99 -11.07 -21.64
C GLY A 63 -5.08 -10.33 -20.67
N SER A 64 -5.49 -9.15 -20.19
CA SER A 64 -4.85 -8.49 -19.07
C SER A 64 -5.05 -9.28 -17.77
N VAL A 65 -4.08 -9.18 -16.87
CA VAL A 65 -4.10 -9.87 -15.58
C VAL A 65 -3.86 -8.87 -14.48
N LEU A 66 -4.61 -9.01 -13.38
CA LEU A 66 -4.47 -8.21 -12.18
C LEU A 66 -4.42 -9.11 -10.95
N LEU A 67 -3.41 -8.96 -10.10
CA LEU A 67 -3.43 -9.58 -8.77
C LEU A 67 -4.18 -8.65 -7.81
N ALA A 68 -5.36 -9.07 -7.38
CA ALA A 68 -6.20 -8.36 -6.42
C ALA A 68 -5.77 -8.67 -4.97
N GLY A 69 -5.81 -7.67 -4.07
CA GLY A 69 -5.59 -7.81 -2.63
C GLY A 69 -6.79 -7.30 -1.80
N PRO A 70 -6.88 -7.56 -0.48
CA PRO A 70 -8.09 -8.15 0.07
C PRO A 70 -9.20 -7.15 0.37
N GLY A 71 -10.27 -7.21 -0.44
CA GLY A 71 -11.63 -6.88 -0.04
C GLY A 71 -12.46 -8.13 0.34
N THR A 72 -11.88 -9.33 0.24
CA THR A 72 -12.58 -10.61 0.43
C THR A 72 -11.75 -11.71 1.10
N ALA A 73 -10.59 -11.43 1.72
CA ALA A 73 -9.79 -12.48 2.39
C ALA A 73 -10.45 -12.94 3.71
N LEU A 74 -11.49 -13.75 3.57
CA LEU A 74 -11.71 -14.86 4.46
C LEU A 74 -10.64 -15.90 4.08
N GLU A 75 -9.62 -16.04 4.94
CA GLU A 75 -8.67 -17.17 4.99
C GLU A 75 -7.68 -17.30 3.81
N ALA A 76 -6.38 -17.15 4.10
CA ALA A 76 -5.32 -17.47 3.14
C ALA A 76 -5.41 -18.95 2.74
N ASN A 77 -5.40 -19.23 1.43
CA ASN A 77 -5.55 -20.60 0.94
C ASN A 77 -4.27 -21.41 1.22
N VAL A 78 -4.36 -22.34 2.16
CA VAL A 78 -3.24 -23.16 2.66
C VAL A 78 -2.54 -23.93 1.52
N ALA A 79 -3.25 -24.26 0.44
CA ALA A 79 -2.70 -24.99 -0.70
C ALA A 79 -1.58 -24.25 -1.46
N TYR A 80 -1.50 -22.91 -1.32
CA TYR A 80 -0.50 -22.06 -2.01
C TYR A 80 0.52 -21.47 -1.04
N LEU A 81 0.40 -21.76 0.26
CA LEU A 81 1.34 -21.29 1.27
C LEU A 81 2.67 -22.02 1.14
N ALA A 82 3.75 -21.23 1.10
CA ALA A 82 5.09 -21.79 1.14
C ALA A 82 5.36 -22.51 2.48
N PRO A 83 6.17 -23.59 2.50
CA PRO A 83 6.44 -24.38 3.71
C PRO A 83 6.93 -23.53 4.89
N GLU A 84 7.77 -22.54 4.64
CA GLU A 84 8.28 -21.62 5.66
C GLU A 84 7.15 -20.77 6.30
N ARG A 85 6.08 -20.47 5.55
CA ARG A 85 4.89 -19.77 6.06
C ARG A 85 4.00 -20.69 6.89
N VAL A 86 3.82 -21.93 6.47
CA VAL A 86 3.03 -22.94 7.21
C VAL A 86 3.72 -23.29 8.52
N ALA A 87 5.04 -23.52 8.49
CA ALA A 87 5.84 -23.84 9.67
C ALA A 87 6.09 -22.63 10.59
N ARG A 88 5.79 -21.39 10.12
CA ARG A 88 6.15 -20.12 10.77
C ARG A 88 7.65 -20.02 11.10
N THR A 89 8.48 -20.54 10.21
CA THR A 89 9.94 -20.52 10.34
C THR A 89 10.55 -19.67 9.23
N GLY A 90 11.60 -18.92 9.53
CA GLY A 90 12.29 -18.09 8.52
C GLY A 90 11.63 -16.75 8.21
N ALA A 91 12.33 -15.93 7.44
CA ALA A 91 11.84 -14.63 6.98
C ALA A 91 11.11 -14.78 5.64
N VAL A 92 9.93 -14.18 5.54
CA VAL A 92 9.20 -14.06 4.27
C VAL A 92 10.06 -13.24 3.29
N SER A 93 10.17 -13.69 2.05
CA SER A 93 10.99 -13.03 1.02
C SER A 93 10.37 -13.20 -0.37
N ALA A 94 11.00 -12.64 -1.41
CA ALA A 94 10.59 -12.85 -2.80
C ALA A 94 10.53 -14.34 -3.18
N ALA A 95 11.36 -15.19 -2.55
CA ALA A 95 11.32 -16.64 -2.75
C ALA A 95 10.01 -17.28 -2.24
N THR A 96 9.30 -16.63 -1.32
CA THR A 96 7.99 -17.05 -0.83
C THR A 96 6.90 -16.76 -1.87
N ASP A 97 6.95 -15.61 -2.54
CA ASP A 97 6.05 -15.27 -3.65
C ASP A 97 6.30 -16.18 -4.88
N VAL A 98 7.57 -16.54 -5.13
CA VAL A 98 7.95 -17.50 -6.17
C VAL A 98 7.30 -18.86 -5.96
N TYR A 99 7.22 -19.34 -4.71
CA TYR A 99 6.57 -20.62 -4.41
C TYR A 99 5.08 -20.59 -4.74
N ALA A 100 4.37 -19.57 -4.26
CA ALA A 100 2.94 -19.42 -4.52
C ALA A 100 2.65 -19.26 -6.03
N LEU A 101 3.47 -18.48 -6.74
CA LEU A 101 3.38 -18.34 -8.19
C LEU A 101 3.68 -19.66 -8.93
N ALA A 102 4.56 -20.50 -8.41
CA ALA A 102 4.82 -21.83 -8.94
C ALA A 102 3.63 -22.78 -8.70
N CYS A 103 2.94 -22.69 -7.56
CA CYS A 103 1.68 -23.39 -7.32
C CYS A 103 0.61 -22.98 -8.34
N VAL A 104 0.46 -21.68 -8.61
CA VAL A 104 -0.47 -21.17 -9.63
C VAL A 104 -0.11 -21.68 -11.03
N LEU A 105 1.18 -21.68 -11.40
CA LEU A 105 1.61 -22.23 -12.69
C LEU A 105 1.29 -23.73 -12.79
N TYR A 106 1.58 -24.49 -11.74
CA TYR A 106 1.28 -25.93 -11.68
C TYR A 106 -0.22 -26.18 -11.91
N GLU A 107 -1.08 -25.44 -11.21
CA GLU A 107 -2.53 -25.59 -11.35
C GLU A 107 -3.04 -25.12 -12.71
N CYS A 108 -2.48 -24.03 -13.26
CA CYS A 108 -2.81 -23.62 -14.63
C CYS A 108 -2.51 -24.74 -15.63
N LEU A 109 -1.46 -25.52 -15.42
CA LEU A 109 -1.05 -26.59 -16.34
C LEU A 109 -1.78 -27.92 -16.10
N THR A 110 -2.24 -28.18 -14.88
CA THR A 110 -2.78 -29.50 -14.48
C THR A 110 -4.25 -29.47 -14.08
N GLY A 111 -4.82 -28.27 -13.86
CA GLY A 111 -6.19 -28.04 -13.38
C GLY A 111 -6.40 -28.30 -11.89
N ARG A 112 -5.33 -28.57 -11.12
CA ARG A 112 -5.40 -28.81 -9.67
C ARG A 112 -4.15 -28.26 -8.96
N PRO A 113 -4.23 -27.76 -7.72
CA PRO A 113 -3.05 -27.31 -6.99
C PRO A 113 -2.11 -28.48 -6.68
N PRO A 114 -0.80 -28.21 -6.45
CA PRO A 114 0.17 -29.26 -6.14
C PRO A 114 -0.09 -29.92 -4.77
N HIS A 115 -0.71 -29.21 -3.82
CA HIS A 115 -1.00 -29.69 -2.47
C HIS A 115 -2.47 -29.47 -2.10
N ALA A 116 -3.36 -30.41 -2.48
CA ALA A 116 -4.79 -30.29 -2.19
C ALA A 116 -5.13 -30.47 -0.69
N ASP A 117 -4.29 -31.18 0.08
CA ASP A 117 -4.59 -31.62 1.47
C ASP A 117 -3.53 -31.20 2.53
N GLY A 118 -2.58 -30.32 2.18
CA GLY A 118 -1.59 -29.82 3.15
C GLY A 118 -0.47 -30.78 3.57
N GLU A 119 -0.29 -31.92 2.89
CA GLU A 119 0.88 -32.80 3.08
C GLU A 119 2.09 -32.40 2.19
N GLU A 120 3.29 -32.49 2.79
CA GLU A 120 4.58 -32.36 2.10
C GLU A 120 4.81 -33.56 1.16
N ALA A 121 4.79 -33.32 -0.16
CA ALA A 121 5.81 -33.74 -1.11
C ALA A 121 5.30 -33.70 -2.56
N VAL A 122 5.77 -32.73 -3.35
CA VAL A 122 5.90 -32.91 -4.82
C VAL A 122 7.27 -32.40 -5.26
N ALA A 123 8.34 -32.94 -4.68
CA ALA A 123 9.63 -32.94 -5.35
C ALA A 123 9.86 -34.21 -6.18
N GLU A 124 9.06 -35.27 -6.00
CA GLU A 124 9.39 -36.60 -6.57
C GLU A 124 8.42 -37.14 -7.63
N ASN A 125 7.24 -36.56 -7.85
CA ASN A 125 6.34 -36.99 -8.94
C ASN A 125 5.60 -35.80 -9.56
N ILE A 126 6.23 -35.16 -10.53
CA ILE A 126 5.54 -34.24 -11.42
C ILE A 126 4.51 -35.03 -12.23
N ASP A 127 3.27 -34.53 -12.24
CA ASP A 127 2.17 -35.09 -13.00
C ASP A 127 2.54 -35.21 -14.49
N ALA A 128 2.27 -36.38 -15.09
CA ALA A 128 2.54 -36.64 -16.51
C ALA A 128 1.76 -35.70 -17.47
N SER A 129 0.78 -34.97 -16.96
CA SER A 129 0.05 -33.92 -17.68
C SER A 129 0.83 -32.62 -17.86
N ILE A 130 1.96 -32.43 -17.17
CA ILE A 130 2.79 -31.23 -17.32
C ILE A 130 3.50 -31.25 -18.69
N PRO A 131 3.42 -30.15 -19.48
CA PRO A 131 4.10 -30.06 -20.76
C PRO A 131 5.62 -30.25 -20.63
N PRO A 132 6.27 -30.99 -21.56
CA PRO A 132 7.70 -31.25 -21.50
C PRO A 132 8.52 -29.96 -21.38
N GLY A 133 9.47 -29.92 -20.45
CA GLY A 133 10.35 -28.77 -20.23
C GLY A 133 9.93 -27.86 -19.07
N PHE A 134 8.70 -27.97 -18.55
CA PHE A 134 8.26 -27.24 -17.36
C PHE A 134 8.71 -27.90 -16.05
N ASP A 135 9.12 -29.17 -16.09
CA ASP A 135 9.48 -29.95 -14.91
C ASP A 135 10.56 -29.26 -14.07
N ALA A 136 11.68 -28.89 -14.70
CA ALA A 136 12.79 -28.25 -14.01
C ALA A 136 12.43 -26.86 -13.42
N VAL A 137 11.49 -26.16 -14.06
CA VAL A 137 11.01 -24.85 -13.60
C VAL A 137 10.13 -25.01 -12.38
N LEU A 138 9.21 -25.99 -12.40
CA LEU A 138 8.30 -26.26 -11.30
C LEU A 138 9.01 -26.89 -10.10
N VAL A 139 9.91 -27.87 -10.30
CA VAL A 139 10.73 -28.44 -9.20
C VAL A 139 11.49 -27.34 -8.47
N ARG A 140 12.10 -26.42 -9.21
CA ARG A 140 12.86 -25.33 -8.61
C ARG A 140 11.96 -24.29 -7.96
N GLY A 141 10.83 -23.93 -8.57
CA GLY A 141 9.87 -22.98 -7.99
C GLY A 141 9.22 -23.48 -6.70
N LEU A 142 8.94 -24.80 -6.63
CA LEU A 142 8.30 -25.48 -5.51
C LEU A 142 9.29 -26.07 -4.49
N ALA A 143 10.58 -25.71 -4.57
CA ALA A 143 11.58 -26.24 -3.64
C ALA A 143 11.24 -25.90 -2.18
N ALA A 144 11.43 -26.85 -1.26
CA ALA A 144 11.10 -26.65 0.15
C ALA A 144 11.95 -25.54 0.79
N ASP A 145 13.26 -25.51 0.49
CA ASP A 145 14.16 -24.43 0.93
C ASP A 145 14.01 -23.20 0.03
N PRO A 146 13.69 -22.00 0.57
CA PRO A 146 13.65 -20.76 -0.20
C PRO A 146 14.95 -20.45 -0.96
N GLY A 147 16.10 -20.89 -0.46
CA GLY A 147 17.41 -20.67 -1.09
C GLY A 147 17.61 -21.43 -2.40
N ASP A 148 16.88 -22.53 -2.61
CA ASP A 148 16.95 -23.33 -3.83
C ASP A 148 16.03 -22.81 -4.94
N ARG A 149 15.12 -21.88 -4.61
CA ARG A 149 14.15 -21.30 -5.54
C ARG A 149 14.78 -20.30 -6.50
N PHE A 150 13.96 -19.72 -7.36
CA PHE A 150 14.37 -18.58 -8.16
C PHE A 150 14.50 -17.32 -7.28
N PRO A 151 15.49 -16.46 -7.55
CA PRO A 151 15.74 -15.27 -6.73
C PRO A 151 14.64 -14.21 -6.83
N SER A 152 13.77 -14.27 -7.86
CA SER A 152 12.63 -13.37 -8.05
C SER A 152 11.52 -14.05 -8.87
N ALA A 153 10.32 -13.49 -8.84
CA ALA A 153 9.19 -13.95 -9.65
C ALA A 153 9.46 -13.74 -11.15
N GLY A 154 10.14 -12.65 -11.51
CA GLY A 154 10.59 -12.41 -12.89
C GLY A 154 11.61 -13.45 -13.35
N ALA A 155 12.55 -13.86 -12.51
CA ALA A 155 13.48 -14.94 -12.82
C ALA A 155 12.75 -16.28 -13.06
N PHE A 156 11.72 -16.57 -12.25
CA PHE A 156 10.83 -17.71 -12.47
C PHE A 156 10.07 -17.60 -13.80
N ALA A 157 9.48 -16.44 -14.11
CA ALA A 157 8.75 -16.22 -15.37
C ALA A 157 9.66 -16.32 -16.61
N VAL A 158 10.92 -15.87 -16.53
CA VAL A 158 11.92 -16.05 -17.59
C VAL A 158 12.19 -17.54 -17.82
N ALA A 159 12.35 -18.32 -16.74
CA ALA A 159 12.54 -19.76 -16.85
C ALA A 159 11.31 -20.45 -17.45
N ALA A 160 10.09 -20.08 -17.05
CA ALA A 160 8.84 -20.61 -17.62
C ALA A 160 8.68 -20.27 -19.12
N ARG A 161 9.06 -19.06 -19.54
CA ARG A 161 9.10 -18.66 -20.97
C ARG A 161 10.13 -19.44 -21.76
N LYS A 162 11.28 -19.75 -21.15
CA LYS A 162 12.31 -20.57 -21.78
C LYS A 162 11.80 -22.00 -21.98
N ALA A 163 11.19 -22.59 -20.95
CA ALA A 163 10.55 -23.90 -21.04
C ALA A 163 9.55 -23.95 -22.20
N LEU A 164 8.63 -22.97 -22.29
CA LEU A 164 7.65 -22.88 -23.37
C LEU A 164 8.28 -22.91 -24.78
N ARG A 165 9.40 -22.20 -24.99
CA ARG A 165 10.10 -22.15 -26.28
C ARG A 165 10.80 -23.46 -26.62
N GLU A 166 11.30 -24.16 -25.61
CA GLU A 166 11.98 -25.44 -25.76
C GLU A 166 10.98 -26.60 -25.94
N SER A 167 9.71 -26.40 -25.54
CA SER A 167 8.61 -27.34 -25.78
C SER A 167 8.04 -27.32 -27.21
N GLU A 168 8.25 -26.25 -27.99
CA GLU A 168 7.83 -26.18 -29.40
C GLU A 168 8.92 -26.79 -30.30
N PRO A 169 8.67 -27.91 -31.01
CA PRO A 169 9.69 -28.53 -31.84
C PRO A 169 10.03 -27.68 -33.06
N ASP A 170 11.32 -27.68 -33.36
CA ASP A 170 11.98 -27.26 -34.59
C ASP A 170 11.11 -27.48 -35.85
N SER A 171 10.93 -26.41 -36.62
CA SER A 171 10.20 -26.43 -37.89
C SER A 171 10.97 -27.27 -38.93
N ALA A 172 10.58 -28.53 -39.09
CA ALA A 172 10.98 -29.36 -40.22
C ALA A 172 10.04 -29.16 -41.44
N PRO A 173 10.51 -29.38 -42.70
CA PRO A 173 10.00 -28.70 -43.88
C PRO A 173 8.59 -29.14 -44.32
N LEU A 174 7.85 -28.16 -44.86
CA LEU A 174 6.54 -28.26 -45.50
C LEU A 174 6.39 -29.51 -46.41
N MET A 175 5.65 -30.51 -45.95
CA MET A 175 5.00 -31.49 -46.82
C MET A 175 3.50 -31.16 -46.90
N LEU A 176 3.06 -30.83 -48.12
CA LEU A 176 1.72 -30.44 -48.51
C LEU A 176 0.66 -31.45 -48.07
N LEU A 177 -0.23 -31.04 -47.16
CA LEU A 177 -1.57 -31.59 -47.00
C LEU A 177 -2.60 -30.48 -47.28
N PRO A 178 -3.76 -30.82 -47.86
CA PRO A 178 -4.75 -29.85 -48.32
C PRO A 178 -5.29 -29.03 -47.13
N PRO A 179 -5.75 -27.78 -47.36
CA PRO A 179 -6.08 -26.88 -46.27
C PRO A 179 -7.24 -27.46 -45.43
N PRO A 180 -7.13 -27.45 -44.09
CA PRO A 180 -8.30 -27.72 -43.27
C PRO A 180 -9.35 -26.64 -43.54
N VAL A 181 -10.60 -27.07 -43.59
CA VAL A 181 -11.78 -26.20 -43.72
C VAL A 181 -11.67 -25.08 -42.68
N GLN A 182 -11.70 -23.83 -43.14
CA GLN A 182 -11.79 -22.65 -42.27
C GLN A 182 -13.04 -22.76 -41.39
N GLN A 183 -12.86 -23.17 -40.13
CA GLN A 183 -13.79 -22.76 -39.09
C GLN A 183 -13.38 -21.34 -38.69
N ASN A 184 -14.32 -20.41 -38.85
CA ASN A 184 -14.16 -19.02 -38.42
C ASN A 184 -13.98 -18.97 -36.90
N TYR A 185 -12.72 -19.03 -36.45
CA TYR A 185 -12.35 -18.51 -35.14
C TYR A 185 -12.47 -16.99 -35.17
N PRO A 186 -13.05 -16.35 -34.15
CA PRO A 186 -12.92 -14.91 -33.99
C PRO A 186 -11.43 -14.56 -33.92
N GLN A 187 -11.01 -13.55 -34.68
CA GLN A 187 -9.63 -13.09 -34.68
C GLN A 187 -9.20 -12.73 -33.24
N LEU A 188 -8.13 -13.37 -32.76
CA LEU A 188 -7.43 -12.97 -31.54
C LEU A 188 -7.11 -11.47 -31.62
N PRO A 189 -7.35 -10.68 -30.55
CA PRO A 189 -6.83 -9.32 -30.48
C PRO A 189 -5.32 -9.39 -30.60
N GLY A 190 -4.74 -8.66 -31.56
CA GLY A 190 -3.30 -8.50 -31.62
C GLY A 190 -2.77 -7.83 -30.34
N LEU A 191 -1.47 -8.03 -30.05
CA LEU A 191 -0.76 -7.29 -29.01
C LEU A 191 -1.13 -5.79 -29.07
N SER A 192 -1.55 -5.24 -27.94
CA SER A 192 -1.90 -3.82 -27.82
C SER A 192 -0.73 -2.95 -28.29
N GLU A 193 -1.04 -1.77 -28.82
CA GLU A 193 -0.03 -0.81 -29.26
C GLU A 193 0.97 -0.48 -28.14
N TYR A 194 0.49 -0.47 -26.89
CA TYR A 194 1.30 -0.30 -25.70
C TYR A 194 2.30 -1.46 -25.49
N ALA A 195 1.85 -2.71 -25.58
CA ALA A 195 2.72 -3.87 -25.46
C ALA A 195 3.76 -3.93 -26.59
N ARG A 196 3.38 -3.53 -27.81
CA ARG A 196 4.31 -3.39 -28.94
C ARG A 196 5.31 -2.25 -28.74
N ALA A 197 4.90 -1.10 -28.21
CA ALA A 197 5.77 0.04 -27.96
C ALA A 197 6.81 -0.24 -26.86
N VAL A 198 6.42 -0.98 -25.82
CA VAL A 198 7.35 -1.42 -24.76
C VAL A 198 8.36 -2.45 -25.30
N LEU A 199 7.92 -3.41 -26.12
CA LEU A 199 8.79 -4.42 -26.73
C LEU A 199 9.71 -3.88 -27.83
N ALA A 200 9.34 -2.76 -28.47
CA ALA A 200 10.08 -2.15 -29.56
C ALA A 200 11.03 -1.02 -29.11
N ASN A 201 11.12 -0.70 -27.80
CA ASN A 201 11.92 0.41 -27.31
C ASN A 201 13.37 -0.02 -26.99
N PRO A 202 14.38 0.35 -27.83
CA PRO A 202 15.79 0.01 -27.60
C PRO A 202 16.46 0.80 -26.46
N GLN A 203 15.76 1.76 -25.84
CA GLN A 203 16.25 2.55 -24.70
C GLN A 203 15.91 1.94 -23.33
N ILE A 204 15.05 0.91 -23.28
CA ILE A 204 14.81 0.16 -22.05
C ILE A 204 16.03 -0.75 -21.80
N THR A 205 16.93 -0.29 -20.94
CA THR A 205 18.08 -1.09 -20.48
C THR A 205 17.70 -1.71 -19.14
N LEU A 206 17.57 -3.04 -19.10
CA LEU A 206 17.43 -3.77 -17.84
C LEU A 206 18.73 -3.61 -17.02
N PRO A 207 18.65 -3.31 -15.72
CA PRO A 207 19.85 -3.09 -14.91
C PRO A 207 20.72 -4.36 -14.86
N PRO A 208 22.06 -4.21 -14.88
CA PRO A 208 22.96 -5.36 -14.81
C PRO A 208 22.90 -6.03 -13.43
N ALA A 209 22.98 -7.36 -13.42
CA ALA A 209 22.90 -8.24 -12.24
C ALA A 209 24.08 -8.11 -11.23
N THR A 210 24.84 -7.02 -11.27
CA THR A 210 26.02 -6.81 -10.42
C THR A 210 25.68 -5.81 -9.32
N GLY A 211 25.41 -6.32 -8.12
CA GLY A 211 25.12 -5.53 -6.93
C GLY A 211 24.60 -6.33 -5.74
N TYR A 212 24.12 -7.55 -5.97
CA TYR A 212 23.71 -8.45 -4.88
C TYR A 212 24.95 -9.07 -4.21
N ARG A 213 25.30 -8.55 -3.02
CA ARG A 213 26.10 -9.32 -2.05
C ARG A 213 25.14 -10.22 -1.30
N SER A 214 25.22 -11.54 -1.54
CA SER A 214 24.52 -12.54 -0.73
C SER A 214 25.07 -12.52 0.69
N VAL A 215 24.26 -12.13 1.67
CA VAL A 215 24.56 -12.29 3.10
C VAL A 215 24.23 -13.74 3.49
N THR A 216 24.93 -14.71 2.93
CA THR A 216 24.81 -16.13 3.30
C THR A 216 26.06 -16.92 2.93
N GLU A 217 27.24 -16.53 3.42
CA GLU A 217 28.37 -17.47 3.49
C GLU A 217 28.47 -18.04 4.91
N LYS A 218 28.01 -19.29 5.09
CA LYS A 218 28.31 -20.08 6.29
C LYS A 218 29.83 -20.32 6.34
N PRO A 219 30.51 -20.08 7.48
CA PRO A 219 31.93 -20.35 7.56
C PRO A 219 32.17 -21.88 7.54
N ARG A 220 33.05 -22.33 6.63
CA ARG A 220 33.53 -23.72 6.58
C ARG A 220 34.34 -24.05 7.85
N PRO A 221 34.26 -25.28 8.39
CA PRO A 221 35.06 -25.67 9.53
C PRO A 221 36.51 -25.86 9.10
N VAL A 222 37.43 -25.09 9.67
CA VAL A 222 38.87 -25.28 9.47
C VAL A 222 39.37 -26.30 10.49
N GLY A 223 39.87 -27.42 9.97
CA GLY A 223 40.51 -28.48 10.71
C GLY A 223 41.84 -28.04 11.34
N MET A 224 42.01 -28.54 12.57
CA MET A 224 43.13 -28.50 13.51
C MET A 224 44.54 -28.55 12.89
N GLY A 225 45.44 -27.67 13.38
CA GLY A 225 46.87 -27.69 13.02
C GLY A 225 47.74 -26.67 13.77
N THR A 226 48.01 -26.93 15.06
CA THR A 226 49.28 -26.66 15.79
C THR A 226 50.13 -25.41 15.51
N ARG A 227 50.19 -24.48 16.48
CA ARG A 227 51.34 -24.17 17.37
C ARG A 227 51.45 -22.68 17.80
N LEU A 228 51.30 -22.50 19.12
CA LEU A 228 52.17 -21.76 20.05
C LEU A 228 52.31 -20.21 20.00
N LEU A 229 51.70 -19.61 21.04
CA LEU A 229 52.23 -18.57 21.98
C LEU A 229 52.29 -17.08 21.54
N PRO A 230 52.26 -16.11 22.48
CA PRO A 230 51.32 -15.96 23.61
C PRO A 230 50.92 -14.48 23.92
N ALA A 231 49.86 -14.33 24.72
CA ALA A 231 49.66 -13.30 25.76
C ALA A 231 49.63 -11.78 25.45
N ALA A 232 50.05 -11.28 24.29
CA ALA A 232 50.00 -9.83 24.01
C ALA A 232 48.60 -9.32 23.57
N VAL A 233 47.79 -10.18 22.95
CA VAL A 233 46.49 -9.81 22.37
C VAL A 233 45.39 -9.70 23.42
N VAL A 234 45.46 -10.49 24.50
CA VAL A 234 44.39 -10.49 25.54
C VAL A 234 44.41 -9.22 26.39
N ALA A 235 45.59 -8.63 26.64
CA ALA A 235 45.69 -7.35 27.34
C ALA A 235 45.23 -6.17 26.48
N ALA A 236 45.50 -6.22 25.16
CA ALA A 236 45.02 -5.20 24.21
C ALA A 236 43.50 -5.25 24.04
N VAL A 237 42.89 -6.45 24.01
CA VAL A 237 41.44 -6.62 23.88
C VAL A 237 40.71 -6.17 25.15
N LEU A 238 41.28 -6.38 26.35
CA LEU A 238 40.66 -5.92 27.59
C LEU A 238 40.79 -4.40 27.81
N LEU A 239 41.87 -3.77 27.33
CA LEU A 239 42.01 -2.31 27.33
C LEU A 239 41.12 -1.65 26.27
N LEU A 240 40.92 -2.28 25.10
CA LEU A 240 39.98 -1.79 24.07
C LEU A 240 38.52 -1.96 24.49
N ALA A 241 38.16 -3.05 25.18
CA ALA A 241 36.81 -3.25 25.72
C ALA A 241 36.51 -2.29 26.90
N GLY A 242 37.49 -2.02 27.76
CA GLY A 242 37.34 -1.09 28.89
C GLY A 242 37.20 0.38 28.48
N VAL A 243 37.89 0.82 27.42
CA VAL A 243 37.73 2.18 26.87
C VAL A 243 36.42 2.32 26.08
N SER A 244 35.93 1.24 25.45
CA SER A 244 34.65 1.26 24.71
C SER A 244 33.43 1.47 25.62
N ILE A 245 33.46 0.99 26.86
CA ILE A 245 32.34 1.14 27.80
C ILE A 245 32.32 2.54 28.44
N LEU A 246 33.47 3.22 28.57
CA LEU A 246 33.54 4.57 29.13
C LEU A 246 33.28 5.69 28.08
N VAL A 247 33.53 5.43 26.79
CA VAL A 247 33.24 6.38 25.70
C VAL A 247 31.75 6.34 25.29
N ALA A 248 31.04 5.23 25.54
CA ALA A 248 29.61 5.11 25.27
C ALA A 248 28.70 5.99 26.15
N HIS A 249 29.22 6.65 27.19
CA HIS A 249 28.42 7.48 28.11
C HIS A 249 28.79 8.99 28.10
N SER A 250 29.60 9.50 27.17
CA SER A 250 30.03 10.92 27.28
C SER A 250 30.24 11.77 26.01
N VAL A 251 29.83 11.35 24.81
CA VAL A 251 29.85 12.20 23.59
C VAL A 251 28.73 11.71 22.65
N ALA A 252 27.55 12.30 22.45
CA ALA A 252 27.21 13.69 22.12
C ALA A 252 27.99 14.24 20.91
N GLY A 253 27.57 13.91 19.69
CA GLY A 253 27.78 14.75 18.50
C GLY A 253 28.32 14.06 17.23
N VAL A 254 27.44 13.92 16.21
CA VAL A 254 27.65 14.17 14.75
C VAL A 254 28.72 13.31 14.02
N GLU A 255 28.56 12.70 12.83
CA GLU A 255 27.52 12.41 11.82
C GLU A 255 28.20 11.45 10.80
N GLY A 256 27.39 10.68 10.04
CA GLY A 256 27.88 10.10 8.77
C GLY A 256 27.30 8.75 8.38
N THR A 257 25.98 8.54 8.48
CA THR A 257 25.29 7.42 7.82
C THR A 257 24.03 7.95 7.13
N ALA A 258 23.77 7.46 5.91
CA ALA A 258 22.74 7.96 5.00
C ALA A 258 21.37 8.23 5.68
N THR A 259 20.88 9.46 5.52
CA THR A 259 19.69 10.06 6.16
C THR A 259 18.45 9.93 5.28
N GLY A 260 17.96 8.71 5.09
CA GLY A 260 16.60 8.52 4.53
C GLY A 260 15.51 8.88 5.56
N PRO A 261 14.27 9.21 5.14
CA PRO A 261 13.15 9.45 6.04
C PRO A 261 12.97 8.29 7.03
N LYS A 262 12.93 8.58 8.33
CA LYS A 262 12.70 7.58 9.39
C LYS A 262 11.32 7.77 9.98
N SER A 263 10.58 6.67 10.09
CA SER A 263 9.31 6.64 10.84
C SER A 263 9.50 6.11 12.27
N VAL A 264 8.87 6.77 13.23
CA VAL A 264 8.90 6.43 14.67
C VAL A 264 7.49 6.16 15.16
N ASP A 265 7.32 5.09 15.94
CA ASP A 265 6.03 4.67 16.47
C ASP A 265 5.91 5.05 17.96
N ASP A 266 4.79 5.63 18.34
CA ASP A 266 4.37 5.81 19.73
C ASP A 266 3.00 5.14 19.94
N GLN A 267 2.83 4.46 21.07
CA GLN A 267 1.55 3.83 21.44
C GLN A 267 0.64 4.84 22.14
N LEU A 268 -0.61 4.90 21.70
CA LEU A 268 -1.65 5.77 22.24
C LEU A 268 -2.67 4.95 23.05
N ALA A 269 -3.06 5.47 24.20
CA ALA A 269 -4.08 4.87 25.07
C ALA A 269 -5.54 5.17 24.64
N PHE A 270 -5.75 5.45 23.35
CA PHE A 270 -7.03 5.87 22.78
C PHE A 270 -7.49 4.91 21.68
N ARG A 271 -8.81 4.67 21.58
CA ARG A 271 -9.43 3.96 20.46
C ARG A 271 -10.12 4.93 19.50
N SER A 272 -10.24 4.53 18.22
CA SER A 272 -10.93 5.27 17.14
C SER A 272 -10.45 6.72 16.96
N VAL A 273 -9.39 6.92 16.18
CA VAL A 273 -8.60 8.16 16.28
C VAL A 273 -8.52 8.98 15.00
N LYS A 274 -8.83 10.29 15.12
CA LYS A 274 -8.54 11.34 14.13
C LYS A 274 -7.33 12.13 14.58
N ILE A 275 -6.56 12.66 13.64
CA ILE A 275 -5.33 13.40 13.90
C ILE A 275 -5.32 14.73 13.15
N ALA A 276 -4.79 15.75 13.81
CA ALA A 276 -4.40 17.01 13.20
C ALA A 276 -3.09 17.52 13.82
N THR A 277 -2.38 18.39 13.11
CA THR A 277 -1.16 19.04 13.61
C THR A 277 -1.22 20.54 13.44
N ASP A 278 -0.65 21.28 14.38
CA ASP A 278 -0.47 22.73 14.23
C ASP A 278 0.89 23.10 13.63
N ARG A 279 1.06 24.40 13.38
CA ARG A 279 2.31 25.01 12.90
C ARG A 279 3.51 24.81 13.83
N VAL A 280 3.31 24.67 15.14
CA VAL A 280 4.42 24.50 16.09
C VAL A 280 4.81 23.04 16.29
N GLY A 281 4.12 22.10 15.61
CA GLY A 281 4.39 20.67 15.67
C GLY A 281 3.64 19.94 16.79
N SER A 282 2.65 20.58 17.41
CA SER A 282 1.76 19.89 18.35
C SER A 282 0.87 18.90 17.59
N VAL A 283 0.62 17.74 18.18
CA VAL A 283 -0.27 16.72 17.63
C VAL A 283 -1.59 16.74 18.41
N TYR A 284 -2.70 16.74 17.68
CA TYR A 284 -4.05 16.73 18.23
C TYR A 284 -4.71 15.42 17.87
N ILE A 285 -5.31 14.77 18.86
CA ILE A 285 -5.92 13.46 18.71
C ILE A 285 -7.34 13.53 19.24
N ALA A 286 -8.30 13.13 18.41
CA ALA A 286 -9.66 12.91 18.85
C ALA A 286 -9.91 11.40 18.93
N GLY A 287 -10.44 10.92 20.05
CA GLY A 287 -10.72 9.50 20.24
C GLY A 287 -11.47 9.22 21.52
N GLU A 288 -11.50 7.95 21.90
CA GLU A 288 -12.13 7.50 23.13
C GLU A 288 -11.10 6.86 24.06
N GLU A 289 -11.11 7.31 25.31
CA GLU A 289 -10.23 6.77 26.35
C GLU A 289 -10.78 5.44 26.86
N TRP A 290 -9.95 4.40 26.79
CA TRP A 290 -10.40 3.03 27.11
C TRP A 290 -10.81 2.86 28.57
N ALA A 291 -10.07 3.47 29.50
CA ALA A 291 -10.29 3.30 30.94
C ALA A 291 -11.63 3.88 31.42
N GLU A 292 -12.09 4.96 30.79
CA GLU A 292 -13.28 5.69 31.22
C GLU A 292 -14.44 5.65 30.21
N LEU A 293 -14.23 5.11 29.01
CA LEU A 293 -15.19 5.12 27.88
C LEU A 293 -15.70 6.54 27.57
N ARG A 294 -14.82 7.54 27.71
CA ARG A 294 -15.13 8.95 27.44
C ARG A 294 -14.48 9.38 26.14
N TYR A 295 -15.26 10.06 25.31
CA TYR A 295 -14.72 10.75 24.14
C TYR A 295 -14.01 12.02 24.56
N GLY A 296 -12.99 12.39 23.80
CA GLY A 296 -12.22 13.59 24.07
C GLY A 296 -11.31 13.97 22.93
N ILE A 297 -10.75 15.17 23.08
CA ILE A 297 -9.70 15.70 22.22
C ILE A 297 -8.49 15.97 23.10
N TRP A 298 -7.33 15.45 22.71
CA TRP A 298 -6.09 15.61 23.43
C TRP A 298 -5.06 16.33 22.58
N LYS A 299 -4.30 17.22 23.20
CA LYS A 299 -3.15 17.89 22.61
C LYS A 299 -1.86 17.31 23.20
N PHE A 300 -0.97 16.89 22.32
CA PHE A 300 0.42 16.58 22.63
C PHE A 300 1.27 17.77 22.20
N ALA A 301 1.93 18.40 23.17
CA ALA A 301 2.93 19.42 22.84
C ALA A 301 4.08 18.78 22.02
N PRO A 302 4.83 19.56 21.24
CA PRO A 302 6.01 19.05 20.54
C PRO A 302 6.91 18.30 21.51
N ASP A 303 7.31 17.08 21.12
CA ASP A 303 8.18 16.18 21.89
C ASP A 303 7.65 15.75 23.28
N SER A 304 6.39 16.08 23.62
CA SER A 304 5.73 15.60 24.85
C SER A 304 4.95 14.31 24.59
N ARG A 305 5.09 13.36 25.50
CA ARG A 305 4.26 12.13 25.56
C ARG A 305 3.07 12.24 26.49
N GLU A 306 2.98 13.34 27.24
CA GLU A 306 1.87 13.59 28.16
C GLU A 306 0.79 14.41 27.45
N PRO A 307 -0.38 13.81 27.17
CA PRO A 307 -1.47 14.54 26.54
C PRO A 307 -2.19 15.48 27.51
N MET A 308 -2.57 16.64 27.02
CA MET A 308 -3.50 17.54 27.68
C MET A 308 -4.89 17.38 27.07
N LYS A 309 -5.89 16.96 27.87
CA LYS A 309 -7.29 16.93 27.42
C LYS A 309 -7.80 18.36 27.24
N LEU A 310 -8.35 18.64 26.06
CA LEU A 310 -8.92 19.93 25.70
C LEU A 310 -10.36 20.05 26.22
N PRO A 311 -10.85 21.29 26.51
CA PRO A 311 -12.12 21.52 27.19
C PRO A 311 -13.35 21.36 26.28
N PHE A 312 -13.34 20.37 25.38
CA PHE A 312 -14.54 19.96 24.66
C PHE A 312 -15.46 19.14 25.58
N PRO A 313 -16.79 19.20 25.39
CA PRO A 313 -17.72 18.32 26.11
C PRO A 313 -17.39 16.83 25.89
N ASP A 314 -17.58 16.01 26.94
CA ASP A 314 -17.27 14.56 26.92
C ASP A 314 -18.10 13.75 25.91
N ASP A 315 -19.21 14.31 25.39
CA ASP A 315 -20.09 13.70 24.38
C ASP A 315 -19.68 14.01 22.94
N VAL A 316 -18.60 14.79 22.73
CA VAL A 316 -18.12 15.15 21.40
C VAL A 316 -17.44 13.95 20.74
N PHE A 317 -18.21 13.23 19.92
CA PHE A 317 -17.67 12.30 18.94
C PHE A 317 -17.17 13.08 17.71
N ALA A 318 -15.85 13.20 17.56
CA ALA A 318 -15.26 13.94 16.44
C ALA A 318 -15.01 13.02 15.23
N ALA A 319 -15.94 13.07 14.26
CA ALA A 319 -15.75 12.41 12.96
C ALA A 319 -14.72 13.15 12.08
N GLY A 320 -14.43 14.41 12.39
CA GLY A 320 -13.42 15.25 11.75
C GLY A 320 -12.73 16.13 12.79
N LEU A 321 -11.44 16.36 12.58
CA LEU A 321 -10.56 17.16 13.42
C LEU A 321 -9.63 17.97 12.51
N ALA A 322 -9.52 19.27 12.75
CA ALA A 322 -8.58 20.15 12.06
C ALA A 322 -8.04 21.22 13.01
N VAL A 323 -6.84 21.73 12.73
CA VAL A 323 -6.23 22.82 13.48
C VAL A 323 -5.70 23.85 12.49
N ASP A 324 -5.98 25.12 12.75
CA ASP A 324 -5.54 26.19 11.86
C ASP A 324 -4.17 26.77 12.23
N GLN A 325 -3.74 27.75 11.46
CA GLN A 325 -2.49 28.46 11.70
C GLN A 325 -2.49 29.31 12.97
N GLU A 326 -3.63 29.58 13.60
CA GLU A 326 -3.67 30.29 14.89
C GLU A 326 -3.60 29.32 16.07
N GLY A 327 -3.80 28.02 15.83
CA GLY A 327 -3.89 26.97 16.85
C GLY A 327 -5.32 26.73 17.34
N ARG A 328 -6.32 27.28 16.66
CA ARG A 328 -7.74 27.00 16.92
C ARG A 328 -8.04 25.58 16.50
N VAL A 329 -8.76 24.85 17.36
CA VAL A 329 -9.08 23.43 17.14
C VAL A 329 -10.54 23.31 16.72
N TYR A 330 -10.76 22.65 15.59
CA TYR A 330 -12.06 22.47 14.96
C TYR A 330 -12.43 20.99 15.01
N VAL A 331 -13.65 20.69 15.45
CA VAL A 331 -14.17 19.32 15.48
C VAL A 331 -15.60 19.28 14.96
N THR A 332 -15.93 18.26 14.18
CA THR A 332 -17.34 17.94 13.91
C THR A 332 -17.93 17.24 15.12
N THR A 333 -19.22 17.44 15.38
CA THR A 333 -19.90 16.80 16.52
C THR A 333 -20.98 15.86 16.02
N SER A 334 -21.35 14.87 16.85
CA SER A 334 -22.49 13.97 16.61
C SER A 334 -23.84 14.71 16.47
N ARG A 335 -23.91 15.97 16.89
CA ARG A 335 -25.09 16.84 16.76
C ARG A 335 -25.20 17.53 15.41
N GLY A 336 -24.21 17.39 14.52
CA GLY A 336 -24.20 18.07 13.22
C GLY A 336 -23.67 19.50 13.28
N ASP A 337 -22.91 19.84 14.32
CA ASP A 337 -22.25 21.13 14.47
C ASP A 337 -20.73 21.02 14.25
N VAL A 338 -20.07 22.14 13.97
CA VAL A 338 -18.63 22.32 14.09
C VAL A 338 -18.33 23.12 15.35
N ALA A 339 -17.64 22.50 16.31
CA ALA A 339 -17.18 23.17 17.53
C ALA A 339 -15.74 23.67 17.34
N VAL A 340 -15.48 24.90 17.76
CA VAL A 340 -14.21 25.60 17.59
C VAL A 340 -13.70 26.04 18.95
N LEU A 341 -12.55 25.52 19.36
CA LEU A 341 -11.84 25.92 20.57
C LEU A 341 -10.84 27.02 20.25
N ALA A 342 -11.00 28.17 20.91
CA ALA A 342 -10.00 29.23 20.90
C ALA A 342 -8.84 28.88 21.86
N PRO A 343 -7.58 28.85 21.39
CA PRO A 343 -6.45 28.40 22.21
C PRO A 343 -6.14 29.36 23.36
N ASP A 344 -6.39 30.66 23.19
CA ASP A 344 -6.02 31.68 24.17
C ASP A 344 -7.02 31.80 25.32
N THR A 345 -8.31 31.60 25.04
CA THR A 345 -9.40 31.78 26.02
C THR A 345 -9.93 30.46 26.58
N GLY A 346 -9.71 29.35 25.88
CA GLY A 346 -10.33 28.06 26.19
C GLY A 346 -11.83 28.01 25.88
N GLU A 347 -12.39 29.04 25.25
CA GLU A 347 -13.80 29.10 24.88
C GLU A 347 -14.09 28.18 23.69
N VAL A 348 -15.17 27.40 23.79
CA VAL A 348 -15.68 26.55 22.70
C VAL A 348 -16.92 27.19 22.10
N ARG A 349 -16.86 27.51 20.81
CA ARG A 349 -17.99 28.06 20.04
C ARG A 349 -18.50 27.02 19.04
N SER A 350 -19.80 26.79 19.02
CA SER A 350 -20.42 25.86 18.06
C SER A 350 -21.09 26.59 16.91
N TYR A 351 -20.92 26.04 15.72
CA TYR A 351 -21.53 26.49 14.47
C TYR A 351 -22.37 25.36 13.91
N THR A 352 -23.68 25.57 13.79
CA THR A 352 -24.54 24.56 13.18
C THR A 352 -24.30 24.46 11.69
N VAL A 353 -24.19 23.23 11.20
CA VAL A 353 -23.97 22.95 9.78
C VAL A 353 -25.20 22.24 9.22
N PRO A 354 -26.29 22.99 8.95
CA PRO A 354 -27.58 22.40 8.64
C PRO A 354 -27.54 21.64 7.32
N ASP A 355 -28.43 20.65 7.22
CA ASP A 355 -28.70 19.87 6.01
C ASP A 355 -27.55 19.01 5.46
N GLN A 356 -26.41 18.93 6.16
CA GLN A 356 -25.24 18.18 5.67
C GLN A 356 -25.28 16.67 5.96
N GLY A 357 -26.28 16.18 6.69
CA GLY A 357 -26.37 14.78 7.08
C GLY A 357 -25.28 14.40 8.08
N ASN A 358 -24.67 13.22 7.91
CA ASN A 358 -23.55 12.78 8.74
C ASN A 358 -22.30 13.60 8.37
N LEU A 359 -21.73 14.29 9.34
CA LEU A 359 -20.48 15.01 9.18
C LEU A 359 -19.30 14.04 9.26
N GLY A 360 -18.33 14.21 8.36
CA GLY A 360 -17.11 13.40 8.30
C GLY A 360 -15.84 14.22 8.53
N ASN A 361 -14.82 13.92 7.73
CA ASN A 361 -13.55 14.64 7.71
C ASN A 361 -13.73 16.15 7.44
N ILE A 362 -12.87 16.96 8.06
CA ILE A 362 -12.78 18.41 7.87
C ILE A 362 -11.33 18.86 7.67
N ALA A 363 -11.17 20.02 7.03
CA ALA A 363 -9.92 20.77 6.89
C ALA A 363 -10.23 22.27 7.08
N VAL A 364 -9.21 23.08 7.39
CA VAL A 364 -9.37 24.51 7.68
C VAL A 364 -8.33 25.32 6.90
N ASP A 365 -8.75 26.46 6.33
CA ASP A 365 -7.84 27.38 5.65
C ASP A 365 -7.16 28.37 6.62
N GLY A 366 -6.21 29.15 6.11
CA GLY A 366 -5.54 30.19 6.88
C GLY A 366 -6.44 31.35 7.34
N SER A 367 -7.68 31.44 6.85
CA SER A 367 -8.68 32.43 7.27
C SER A 367 -9.66 31.88 8.32
N GLY A 368 -9.55 30.59 8.69
CA GLY A 368 -10.46 29.93 9.62
C GLY A 368 -11.78 29.47 8.99
N ASN A 369 -11.89 29.42 7.65
CA ASN A 369 -13.02 28.76 6.98
C ASN A 369 -12.82 27.25 7.06
N VAL A 370 -13.90 26.54 7.37
CA VAL A 370 -13.90 25.09 7.53
C VAL A 370 -14.48 24.45 6.29
N PHE A 371 -13.78 23.47 5.76
CA PHE A 371 -14.21 22.66 4.62
C PHE A 371 -14.43 21.25 5.13
N GLY A 372 -15.56 20.65 4.79
CA GLY A 372 -15.91 19.36 5.35
C GLY A 372 -16.73 18.49 4.43
N VAL A 373 -16.88 17.25 4.87
CA VAL A 373 -17.62 16.23 4.14
C VAL A 373 -18.96 15.99 4.84
N GLY A 374 -20.02 15.94 4.03
CA GLY A 374 -21.38 15.61 4.46
C GLY A 374 -21.90 14.42 3.67
N GLY A 375 -22.77 13.63 4.28
CA GLY A 375 -23.36 12.47 3.61
C GLY A 375 -24.72 12.04 4.12
N ARG A 376 -25.54 11.50 3.22
CA ARG A 376 -26.80 10.80 3.53
C ARG A 376 -26.87 9.51 2.73
N GLY A 377 -26.86 8.38 3.43
CA GLY A 377 -26.84 7.06 2.79
C GLY A 377 -25.58 6.89 1.94
N SER A 378 -25.77 6.73 0.63
CA SER A 378 -24.66 6.53 -0.33
C SER A 378 -24.26 7.80 -1.09
N VAL A 379 -24.83 8.96 -0.73
CA VAL A 379 -24.56 10.25 -1.37
C VAL A 379 -23.66 11.07 -0.45
N TRP A 380 -22.54 11.53 -0.99
CA TRP A 380 -21.50 12.27 -0.28
C TRP A 380 -21.15 13.54 -1.05
N TRP A 381 -20.87 14.62 -0.33
CA TRP A 381 -20.50 15.90 -0.91
C TRP A 381 -19.59 16.70 0.02
N VAL A 382 -19.02 17.77 -0.53
CA VAL A 382 -18.16 18.71 0.20
C VAL A 382 -18.93 20.00 0.48
N TRP A 383 -18.75 20.55 1.67
CA TRP A 383 -19.33 21.81 2.13
C TRP A 383 -18.25 22.75 2.67
N ALA A 384 -18.56 24.04 2.73
CA ALA A 384 -17.74 25.07 3.33
C ALA A 384 -18.55 25.88 4.35
N LEU A 385 -17.97 26.10 5.53
CA LEU A 385 -18.47 26.95 6.61
C LEU A 385 -17.54 28.16 6.76
N ASN A 386 -18.12 29.36 6.65
CA ASN A 386 -17.45 30.59 7.04
C ASN A 386 -17.70 30.86 8.52
N THR A 387 -16.67 30.77 9.36
CA THR A 387 -16.79 30.91 10.81
C THR A 387 -16.97 32.37 11.28
N GLY A 388 -16.68 33.34 10.41
CA GLY A 388 -16.94 34.76 10.66
C GLY A 388 -18.41 35.13 10.50
N THR A 389 -19.12 34.50 9.55
CA THR A 389 -20.54 34.78 9.25
C THR A 389 -21.49 33.68 9.70
N GLY A 390 -21.00 32.47 9.96
CA GLY A 390 -21.80 31.27 10.19
C GLY A 390 -22.44 30.68 8.92
N ALA A 391 -22.14 31.21 7.73
CA ALA A 391 -22.75 30.75 6.49
C ALA A 391 -22.16 29.40 6.05
N VAL A 392 -23.03 28.50 5.59
CA VAL A 392 -22.67 27.18 5.09
C VAL A 392 -23.10 27.03 3.63
N ASN A 393 -22.20 26.60 2.77
CA ASN A 393 -22.46 26.40 1.34
C ASN A 393 -21.95 25.03 0.87
N ARG A 394 -22.72 24.36 0.01
CA ARG A 394 -22.24 23.15 -0.69
C ARG A 394 -21.30 23.55 -1.81
N LEU A 395 -20.15 22.88 -1.90
CA LEU A 395 -19.17 23.11 -2.95
C LEU A 395 -19.48 22.28 -4.21
N PRO A 396 -19.09 22.74 -5.41
CA PRO A 396 -19.45 22.13 -6.69
C PRO A 396 -18.66 20.85 -7.02
N PHE A 397 -18.25 20.08 -6.01
CA PHE A 397 -17.64 18.76 -6.23
C PHE A 397 -18.71 17.77 -6.73
N PRO A 398 -18.39 16.93 -7.72
CA PRO A 398 -19.34 15.96 -8.23
C PRO A 398 -19.66 14.90 -7.17
N GLU A 399 -20.72 14.12 -7.39
CA GLU A 399 -21.01 12.99 -6.51
C GLU A 399 -20.03 11.84 -6.80
N SER A 400 -19.38 11.32 -5.77
CA SER A 400 -18.41 10.23 -5.91
C SER A 400 -18.98 8.86 -5.57
N GLY A 401 -20.12 8.81 -4.86
CA GLY A 401 -20.74 7.58 -4.38
C GLY A 401 -20.03 6.91 -3.20
N ALA A 402 -18.80 7.32 -2.85
CA ALA A 402 -18.07 6.93 -1.64
C ALA A 402 -17.77 8.17 -0.78
N GLU A 403 -17.38 7.97 0.48
CA GLU A 403 -17.03 9.07 1.37
C GLU A 403 -15.88 9.90 0.77
N TYR A 404 -15.99 11.23 0.88
CA TYR A 404 -14.93 12.15 0.53
C TYR A 404 -13.94 12.26 1.69
N HIS A 405 -12.69 12.58 1.36
CA HIS A 405 -11.75 13.19 2.28
C HIS A 405 -11.31 14.51 1.67
N VAL A 406 -11.14 15.54 2.51
CA VAL A 406 -10.77 16.88 2.06
C VAL A 406 -9.45 17.32 2.67
N ALA A 407 -8.72 18.13 1.91
CA ALA A 407 -7.55 18.85 2.37
C ALA A 407 -7.58 20.27 1.81
N VAL A 408 -6.92 21.20 2.49
CA VAL A 408 -6.85 22.60 2.06
C VAL A 408 -5.40 22.98 1.86
N GLY A 409 -5.09 23.51 0.68
CA GLY A 409 -3.76 24.01 0.36
C GLY A 409 -3.48 25.39 0.95
N PRO A 410 -2.22 25.85 0.89
CA PRO A 410 -1.80 27.12 1.50
C PRO A 410 -2.44 28.37 0.89
N SER A 411 -3.00 28.27 -0.33
CA SER A 411 -3.69 29.38 -0.99
C SER A 411 -5.20 29.37 -0.73
N GLY A 412 -5.70 28.41 0.07
CA GLY A 412 -7.13 28.20 0.33
C GLY A 412 -7.82 27.33 -0.73
N GLU A 413 -7.08 26.76 -1.67
CA GLU A 413 -7.66 25.79 -2.60
C GLU A 413 -8.08 24.51 -1.88
N VAL A 414 -9.18 23.89 -2.33
CA VAL A 414 -9.74 22.70 -1.69
C VAL A 414 -9.45 21.49 -2.55
N TYR A 415 -8.83 20.48 -1.96
CA TYR A 415 -8.63 19.17 -2.56
C TYR A 415 -9.66 18.19 -2.00
N ALA A 416 -10.26 17.37 -2.87
CA ALA A 416 -11.19 16.33 -2.48
C ALA A 416 -10.86 15.03 -3.22
N ALA A 417 -10.70 13.96 -2.46
CA ALA A 417 -10.58 12.60 -2.99
C ALA A 417 -11.73 11.76 -2.45
N SER A 418 -12.19 10.82 -3.26
CA SER A 418 -13.14 9.84 -2.80
C SER A 418 -12.56 8.47 -3.04
N GLY A 419 -12.67 7.62 -2.02
CA GLY A 419 -12.21 6.25 -2.08
C GLY A 419 -12.99 5.42 -3.09
N CYS A 420 -12.70 4.12 -3.10
CA CYS A 420 -13.37 3.18 -3.98
C CYS A 420 -14.74 2.79 -3.45
N LYS A 421 -15.68 2.55 -4.37
CA LYS A 421 -17.03 2.06 -4.05
C LYS A 421 -17.24 0.69 -4.65
N ALA A 422 -17.76 -0.24 -3.84
CA ALA A 422 -18.37 -1.46 -4.37
C ALA A 422 -19.80 -1.16 -4.83
N VAL A 423 -20.08 -1.39 -6.12
CA VAL A 423 -21.43 -1.33 -6.69
C VAL A 423 -21.70 -2.65 -7.39
N ASP A 424 -22.69 -3.41 -6.92
CA ASP A 424 -23.12 -4.69 -7.51
C ASP A 424 -21.96 -5.68 -7.76
N GLY A 425 -21.04 -5.79 -6.80
CA GLY A 425 -19.86 -6.66 -6.90
C GLY A 425 -18.74 -6.14 -7.80
N LYS A 426 -18.87 -4.94 -8.39
CA LYS A 426 -17.83 -4.25 -9.17
C LYS A 426 -17.20 -3.13 -8.35
N PHE A 427 -15.87 -3.05 -8.35
CA PHE A 427 -15.15 -1.93 -7.73
C PHE A 427 -15.02 -0.78 -8.72
N LEU A 428 -15.52 0.38 -8.31
CA LEU A 428 -15.34 1.63 -9.00
C LEU A 428 -14.12 2.33 -8.40
N HIS A 429 -13.04 2.38 -9.16
CA HIS A 429 -11.79 3.05 -8.77
C HIS A 429 -11.72 4.46 -9.36
N THR A 430 -11.25 5.40 -8.54
CA THR A 430 -10.80 6.73 -8.98
C THR A 430 -9.27 6.75 -8.94
N ASP A 431 -8.66 7.33 -9.96
CA ASP A 431 -7.21 7.57 -10.07
C ASP A 431 -6.87 9.07 -9.99
N TRP A 432 -7.86 9.95 -9.90
CA TRP A 432 -7.67 11.40 -9.81
C TRP A 432 -8.10 12.00 -8.47
N ILE A 433 -7.64 13.22 -8.22
CA ILE A 433 -8.08 14.08 -7.11
C ILE A 433 -8.76 15.31 -7.70
N TRP A 434 -9.83 15.79 -7.08
CA TRP A 434 -10.47 17.05 -7.45
C TRP A 434 -9.79 18.22 -6.74
N LYS A 435 -9.55 19.30 -7.48
CA LYS A 435 -9.04 20.57 -6.96
C LYS A 435 -10.02 21.69 -7.29
N LEU A 436 -10.45 22.45 -6.28
CA LEU A 436 -11.23 23.66 -6.45
C LEU A 436 -10.38 24.87 -6.06
N GLU A 437 -10.02 25.69 -7.04
CA GLU A 437 -9.31 26.95 -6.80
C GLU A 437 -10.23 27.97 -6.12
N VAL A 438 -9.64 28.88 -5.33
CA VAL A 438 -10.39 29.93 -4.65
C VAL A 438 -11.14 30.79 -5.68
N GLY A 439 -12.46 30.90 -5.52
CA GLY A 439 -13.34 31.66 -6.41
C GLY A 439 -13.68 30.97 -7.74
N ALA A 440 -13.15 29.77 -8.01
CA ALA A 440 -13.55 29.00 -9.19
C ALA A 440 -14.98 28.46 -9.05
N SER A 441 -15.70 28.39 -10.17
CA SER A 441 -17.07 27.89 -10.21
C SER A 441 -17.15 26.36 -10.35
N GLN A 442 -16.06 25.70 -10.74
CA GLN A 442 -16.00 24.25 -10.96
C GLN A 442 -14.63 23.70 -10.54
N PRO A 443 -14.57 22.48 -9.99
CA PRO A 443 -13.32 21.81 -9.68
C PRO A 443 -12.67 21.23 -10.94
N VAL A 444 -11.35 21.08 -10.90
CA VAL A 444 -10.53 20.48 -11.96
C VAL A 444 -9.94 19.18 -11.47
N LYS A 445 -9.82 18.18 -12.35
CA LYS A 445 -9.12 16.93 -12.04
C LYS A 445 -7.61 17.12 -12.07
N ILE A 446 -6.93 16.61 -11.05
CA ILE A 446 -5.50 16.38 -11.07
C ILE A 446 -5.30 14.92 -11.49
N PRO A 447 -4.85 14.65 -12.73
CA PRO A 447 -4.56 13.30 -13.18
C PRO A 447 -3.31 12.82 -12.45
N LEU A 448 -3.46 11.75 -11.68
CA LEU A 448 -2.36 11.11 -10.97
C LEU A 448 -2.46 9.61 -11.24
N ALA A 449 -1.35 8.87 -11.23
CA ALA A 449 -1.39 7.42 -11.32
C ALA A 449 -1.72 6.82 -9.93
N LEU A 450 -2.89 7.16 -9.38
CA LEU A 450 -3.37 6.68 -8.08
C LEU A 450 -4.34 5.52 -8.26
N ARG A 451 -4.64 4.84 -7.15
CA ARG A 451 -5.71 3.84 -7.09
C ARG A 451 -6.40 3.99 -5.73
N CYS A 452 -7.69 4.28 -5.74
CA CYS A 452 -8.48 4.44 -4.51
C CYS A 452 -7.91 5.45 -3.50
N PRO A 453 -7.69 6.73 -3.87
CA PRO A 453 -7.25 7.73 -2.91
C PRO A 453 -8.26 7.86 -1.76
N LYS A 454 -7.83 7.59 -0.53
CA LYS A 454 -8.67 7.49 0.67
C LYS A 454 -8.48 8.65 1.63
N LEU A 455 -7.23 9.01 1.95
CA LEU A 455 -6.90 10.12 2.85
C LEU A 455 -6.11 11.19 2.12
N LEU A 456 -6.38 12.44 2.46
CA LEU A 456 -5.67 13.60 1.94
C LEU A 456 -5.13 14.47 3.07
N ALA A 457 -3.94 14.99 2.87
CA ALA A 457 -3.39 16.10 3.62
C ALA A 457 -2.57 16.99 2.68
N ALA A 458 -2.46 18.29 2.99
CA ALA A 458 -1.62 19.21 2.25
C ALA A 458 -0.72 19.97 3.22
N ASP A 459 0.52 20.22 2.82
CA ASP A 459 1.45 21.01 3.62
C ASP A 459 1.47 22.49 3.21
N SER A 460 2.18 23.30 4.00
CA SER A 460 2.32 24.74 3.74
C SER A 460 3.12 25.08 2.46
N ALA A 461 3.88 24.13 1.91
CA ALA A 461 4.56 24.28 0.63
C ALA A 461 3.62 23.98 -0.56
N GLY A 462 2.45 23.40 -0.27
CA GLY A 462 1.45 22.98 -1.26
C GLY A 462 1.71 21.60 -1.85
N ASN A 463 2.53 20.77 -1.18
CA ASN A 463 2.62 19.37 -1.53
C ASN A 463 1.38 18.64 -1.01
N LEU A 464 0.89 17.70 -1.79
CA LEU A 464 -0.30 16.91 -1.49
C LEU A 464 0.11 15.49 -1.10
N TYR A 465 -0.40 15.01 0.03
CA TYR A 465 -0.13 13.69 0.56
C TYR A 465 -1.41 12.86 0.46
N VAL A 466 -1.28 11.71 -0.15
CA VAL A 466 -2.40 10.88 -0.57
C VAL A 466 -2.16 9.46 -0.09
N LEU A 467 -3.00 8.98 0.82
CA LEU A 467 -3.03 7.55 1.15
C LEU A 467 -3.94 6.83 0.17
N ASN A 468 -3.37 5.92 -0.61
CA ASN A 468 -4.10 5.04 -1.50
C ASN A 468 -4.48 3.75 -0.77
N SER A 469 -5.72 3.31 -0.94
CA SER A 469 -6.15 1.97 -0.52
C SER A 469 -5.71 0.88 -1.50
N ASP A 470 -4.51 1.03 -2.08
CA ASP A 470 -3.84 -0.02 -2.83
C ASP A 470 -3.75 -1.30 -1.97
N ALA A 471 -3.53 -2.44 -2.60
CA ALA A 471 -2.93 -3.56 -1.91
C ALA A 471 -1.49 -3.65 -2.42
N PRO A 472 -0.44 -3.54 -1.56
CA PRO A 472 -0.49 -2.95 -0.23
C PRO A 472 -0.77 -1.43 -0.29
N PRO A 473 -1.38 -0.81 0.74
CA PRO A 473 -1.65 0.63 0.73
C PRO A 473 -0.37 1.44 0.60
N THR A 474 -0.42 2.50 -0.21
CA THR A 474 0.73 3.37 -0.46
C THR A 474 0.43 4.79 -0.01
N LEU A 475 1.39 5.41 0.69
CA LEU A 475 1.36 6.85 0.94
C LEU A 475 2.17 7.53 -0.15
N ARG A 476 1.55 8.44 -0.89
CA ARG A 476 2.17 9.17 -1.98
C ARG A 476 2.22 10.66 -1.69
N MET A 477 3.37 11.28 -1.89
CA MET A 477 3.54 12.73 -1.90
C MET A 477 3.60 13.23 -3.33
N VAL A 478 2.74 14.18 -3.68
CA VAL A 478 2.74 14.89 -4.95
C VAL A 478 3.28 16.30 -4.70
N PRO A 479 4.53 16.59 -5.10
CA PRO A 479 5.08 17.92 -4.93
C PRO A 479 4.27 18.96 -5.71
N LYS A 480 4.24 20.20 -5.22
CA LYS A 480 3.54 21.28 -5.89
C LYS A 480 4.04 21.46 -7.33
N GLY A 481 3.12 21.41 -8.30
CA GLY A 481 3.42 21.60 -9.72
C GLY A 481 3.97 20.35 -10.44
N TRP A 482 4.07 19.22 -9.75
CA TRP A 482 4.47 17.95 -10.35
C TRP A 482 3.25 17.17 -10.85
N THR A 483 3.46 16.38 -11.90
CA THR A 483 2.48 15.41 -12.41
C THR A 483 2.72 13.99 -11.89
N ASP A 484 3.89 13.76 -11.27
CA ASP A 484 4.30 12.49 -10.67
C ASP A 484 4.31 12.59 -9.15
N SER A 485 4.32 11.42 -8.51
CA SER A 485 4.26 11.26 -7.06
C SER A 485 5.44 10.43 -6.56
N LEU A 486 5.87 10.70 -5.33
CA LEU A 486 6.89 9.95 -4.60
C LEU A 486 6.20 9.05 -3.56
N THR A 487 6.56 7.78 -3.51
CA THR A 487 6.09 6.87 -2.44
C THR A 487 6.87 7.13 -1.16
N LEU A 488 6.16 7.33 -0.05
CA LEU A 488 6.72 7.60 1.27
C LEU A 488 6.76 6.32 2.12
N PRO A 489 7.86 6.06 2.86
CA PRO A 489 8.02 4.83 3.62
C PRO A 489 7.35 4.92 4.99
N MET A 490 6.05 4.65 5.05
CA MET A 490 5.31 4.43 6.31
C MET A 490 4.95 2.96 6.47
N ARG A 491 5.01 2.45 7.71
CA ARG A 491 4.93 1.02 8.03
C ARG A 491 3.50 0.54 8.28
N HIS A 492 2.66 1.38 8.86
CA HIS A 492 1.34 0.95 9.39
C HIS A 492 0.16 1.37 8.52
N LEU A 493 0.38 1.46 7.21
CA LEU A 493 -0.61 1.95 6.25
C LEU A 493 -1.89 1.11 6.11
N PRO A 494 -1.86 -0.25 6.18
CA PRO A 494 -3.08 -1.08 6.13
C PRO A 494 -4.14 -0.70 7.15
N ASP A 495 -3.72 -0.33 8.35
CA ASP A 495 -4.58 -0.02 9.47
C ASP A 495 -4.72 1.49 9.69
N THR A 496 -4.30 2.34 8.75
CA THR A 496 -4.34 3.80 8.90
C THR A 496 -5.74 4.38 8.69
N TYR A 497 -6.19 5.18 9.65
CA TYR A 497 -7.51 5.83 9.67
C TYR A 497 -7.46 7.35 9.52
N ALA A 498 -6.32 7.96 9.81
CA ALA A 498 -6.17 9.40 9.76
C ALA A 498 -4.71 9.77 9.44
N LEU A 499 -4.56 10.86 8.68
CA LEU A 499 -3.30 11.39 8.20
C LEU A 499 -3.28 12.90 8.45
N SER A 500 -2.15 13.43 8.91
CA SER A 500 -1.91 14.86 9.01
C SER A 500 -0.46 15.19 8.69
N VAL A 501 -0.19 16.42 8.26
CA VAL A 501 1.14 16.86 7.87
C VAL A 501 1.47 18.16 8.58
N GLY A 502 2.59 18.14 9.31
CA GLY A 502 3.11 19.30 10.03
C GLY A 502 3.96 20.23 9.15
N GLN A 503 4.29 21.40 9.70
CA GLN A 503 4.95 22.49 8.94
C GLN A 503 6.39 22.18 8.48
N ALA A 504 7.05 21.16 9.04
CA ALA A 504 8.40 20.73 8.67
C ALA A 504 8.40 19.49 7.73
N GLY A 505 7.30 19.22 7.02
CA GLY A 505 7.19 18.01 6.17
C GLY A 505 7.07 16.71 6.97
N HIS A 506 6.91 16.79 8.29
CA HIS A 506 6.61 15.63 9.12
C HIS A 506 5.21 15.13 8.79
N VAL A 507 5.12 13.86 8.40
CA VAL A 507 3.84 13.21 8.17
C VAL A 507 3.50 12.37 9.39
N TYR A 508 2.27 12.50 9.86
CA TYR A 508 1.74 11.76 11.00
C TYR A 508 0.57 10.91 10.52
N ALA A 509 0.64 9.62 10.81
CA ALA A 509 -0.45 8.70 10.57
C ALA A 509 -0.87 8.05 11.88
N VAL A 510 -2.15 7.74 11.99
CA VAL A 510 -2.66 6.96 13.13
C VAL A 510 -3.28 5.68 12.62
N SER A 511 -2.79 4.57 13.17
CA SER A 511 -3.17 3.21 12.80
C SER A 511 -3.73 2.43 13.98
N VAL A 512 -4.76 1.62 13.76
CA VAL A 512 -5.37 0.79 14.81
C VAL A 512 -5.41 -0.65 14.33
N GLY A 513 -4.58 -1.51 14.91
CA GLY A 513 -4.56 -2.94 14.56
C GLY A 513 -5.87 -3.64 14.90
N ALA A 514 -6.24 -4.64 14.10
CA ALA A 514 -7.45 -5.43 14.32
C ALA A 514 -7.51 -6.04 15.74
N GLY A 515 -8.56 -5.73 16.50
CA GLY A 515 -8.73 -6.20 17.88
C GLY A 515 -7.87 -5.48 18.92
N SER A 516 -7.09 -4.48 18.52
CA SER A 516 -6.30 -3.65 19.44
C SER A 516 -7.16 -2.63 20.19
N GLN A 517 -6.86 -2.44 21.47
CA GLN A 517 -7.41 -1.36 22.30
C GLN A 517 -6.52 -0.10 22.28
N THR A 518 -5.38 -0.16 21.61
CA THR A 518 -4.42 0.94 21.45
C THR A 518 -4.24 1.29 19.99
N ALA A 519 -3.94 2.57 19.73
CA ALA A 519 -3.57 3.06 18.42
C ALA A 519 -2.05 3.31 18.35
N THR A 520 -1.48 3.20 17.17
CA THR A 520 -0.09 3.56 16.88
C THR A 520 -0.06 4.91 16.18
N LEU A 521 0.63 5.88 16.77
CA LEU A 521 1.01 7.12 16.11
C LEU A 521 2.35 6.89 15.41
N GLU A 522 2.34 6.94 14.08
CA GLU A 522 3.56 6.86 13.28
C GLU A 522 3.94 8.26 12.78
N LYS A 523 5.15 8.73 13.10
CA LYS A 523 5.71 9.99 12.60
C LYS A 523 6.81 9.71 11.59
N LEU A 524 6.60 10.07 10.33
CA LEU A 524 7.62 10.09 9.29
C LEU A 524 8.25 11.47 9.19
N THR A 525 9.57 11.55 9.30
CA THR A 525 10.32 12.81 9.09
C THR A 525 10.85 12.87 7.67
N ILE A 526 10.36 13.83 6.89
CA ILE A 526 10.87 14.13 5.55
C ILE A 526 11.85 15.29 5.71
N GLU A 527 13.14 15.02 5.50
CA GLU A 527 14.14 16.09 5.43
C GLU A 527 13.93 16.89 4.12
N PRO A 528 14.04 18.23 4.16
CA PRO A 528 13.75 19.10 3.02
C PRO A 528 14.57 18.83 1.75
#